data_AF-A0A7Y2L490-F1
#
_entry.id   AF-A0A7Y2L490-F1
#
_cell.length_a   1.000
_cell.length_b   1.000
_cell.length_c   1.000
_cell.angle_alpha   90.00
_cell.angle_beta   90.00
_cell.angle_gamma   90.00
#
_symmetry.space_group_name_H-M   'P 1'
#
loop_
_entity.id
_entity.type
_entity.pdbx_description
1 polymer ?
#
loop_
_entity_poly.entity_id
_entity_poly.type
_entity_poly.pdbx_seq_one_letter_code
_entity_poly.pdbx_strand_id
1 'polypeptide(L)'
;IYSSNITPERDTGIGQYSLDEFDLVMRKGITRTGQNLYPAMPYPSYAKMSEEDMRALYVYLMQGVTPVRQANLEADMGFPFNQRWGLALWNLLFVDDQRFVPEPGRSEQLNRGAYLVQGLGHCGSCHTPRGIAFQEKAMSDAGSSGKYYLAGETVEDWRAIGLR
;
A
#
# COMPACT_ATOMS: atom_id res chain seq x y z
N ILE A 1 4.51 6.12 -14.95
CA ILE A 1 3.39 6.16 -13.97
C ILE A 1 3.42 7.50 -13.23
N TYR A 2 2.26 8.08 -12.94
CA TYR A 2 2.14 9.38 -12.25
C TYR A 2 1.30 9.23 -10.99
N SER A 3 1.57 10.07 -9.98
CA SER A 3 0.70 10.16 -8.81
C SER A 3 -0.62 10.85 -9.16
N SER A 4 -1.67 10.50 -8.45
CA SER A 4 -2.96 11.17 -8.52
C SER A 4 -3.06 12.29 -7.48
N ASN A 5 -3.90 13.29 -7.75
CA ASN A 5 -4.31 14.30 -6.78
C ASN A 5 -5.14 13.64 -5.66
N ILE A 6 -4.65 13.71 -4.43
CA ILE A 6 -5.28 13.15 -3.23
C ILE A 6 -5.94 14.22 -2.34
N THR A 7 -6.02 15.47 -2.83
CA THR A 7 -6.70 16.57 -2.09
C THR A 7 -8.22 16.40 -2.15
N PRO A 8 -9.00 17.05 -1.27
CA PRO A 8 -10.46 16.94 -1.26
C PRO A 8 -11.15 17.73 -2.39
N GLU A 9 -10.41 18.12 -3.42
CA GLU A 9 -11.00 18.71 -4.62
C GLU A 9 -11.90 17.67 -5.31
N ARG A 10 -13.10 18.12 -5.75
CA ARG A 10 -14.18 17.22 -6.15
C ARG A 10 -14.04 16.63 -7.55
N ASP A 11 -13.42 17.34 -8.49
CA ASP A 11 -13.41 16.95 -9.90
C ASP A 11 -12.14 16.19 -10.29
N THR A 12 -11.00 16.60 -9.72
CA THR A 12 -9.68 16.06 -10.02
C THR A 12 -9.01 15.38 -8.84
N GLY A 13 -9.50 15.61 -7.61
CA GLY A 13 -9.03 14.97 -6.38
C GLY A 13 -9.92 13.82 -5.89
N ILE A 14 -9.91 13.59 -4.57
CA ILE A 14 -10.69 12.54 -3.91
C ILE A 14 -11.97 13.07 -3.26
N GLY A 15 -12.39 14.30 -3.54
CA GLY A 15 -13.52 14.97 -2.87
C GLY A 15 -14.90 14.29 -3.05
N GLN A 16 -15.01 13.29 -3.93
CA GLN A 16 -16.21 12.48 -4.14
C GLN A 16 -16.15 11.10 -3.49
N TYR A 17 -15.03 10.72 -2.88
CA TYR A 17 -14.88 9.42 -2.23
C TYR A 17 -15.63 9.39 -0.91
N SER A 18 -16.44 8.34 -0.71
CA SER A 18 -16.89 7.97 0.63
C SER A 18 -15.74 7.37 1.44
N LEU A 19 -15.92 7.23 2.76
CA LEU A 19 -14.95 6.53 3.61
C LEU A 19 -14.76 5.08 3.15
N ASP A 20 -15.83 4.39 2.75
CA ASP A 20 -15.76 2.98 2.32
C ASP A 20 -15.02 2.84 0.98
N GLU A 21 -15.26 3.76 0.05
CA GLU A 21 -14.53 3.80 -1.24
C GLU A 21 -13.05 4.13 -1.02
N PHE A 22 -12.75 5.02 -0.06
CA PHE A 22 -11.37 5.33 0.33
C PHE A 22 -10.69 4.13 0.98
N ASP A 23 -11.34 3.44 1.91
CA ASP A 23 -10.82 2.22 2.55
C ASP A 23 -10.53 1.14 1.51
N LEU A 24 -11.44 0.97 0.54
CA LEU A 24 -11.27 0.02 -0.57
C LEU A 24 -10.04 0.35 -1.43
N VAL A 25 -9.84 1.63 -1.78
CA VAL A 25 -8.62 2.07 -2.48
C VAL A 25 -7.38 1.77 -1.66
N MET A 26 -7.40 2.16 -0.39
CA MET A 26 -6.23 2.11 0.47
C MET A 26 -5.81 0.69 0.82
N ARG A 27 -6.76 -0.25 0.98
CA ARG A 27 -6.45 -1.63 1.39
C ARG A 27 -6.41 -2.62 0.24
N LYS A 28 -7.20 -2.38 -0.80
CA LYS A 28 -7.38 -3.35 -1.91
C LYS A 28 -6.89 -2.81 -3.25
N GLY A 29 -6.52 -1.53 -3.30
CA GLY A 29 -6.08 -0.90 -4.54
C GLY A 29 -7.20 -0.82 -5.58
N ILE A 30 -8.48 -0.74 -5.19
CA ILE A 30 -9.61 -0.66 -6.13
C ILE A 30 -10.20 0.75 -6.07
N THR A 31 -10.13 1.49 -7.19
CA THR A 31 -10.70 2.84 -7.30
C THR A 31 -12.21 2.84 -7.19
N ARG A 32 -12.81 4.03 -6.96
CA ARG A 32 -14.28 4.21 -7.01
C ARG A 32 -14.90 3.71 -8.32
N THR A 33 -14.15 3.79 -9.42
CA THR A 33 -14.58 3.31 -10.75
C THR A 33 -14.32 1.80 -10.97
N GLY A 34 -13.84 1.09 -9.96
CA GLY A 34 -13.56 -0.35 -10.01
C GLY A 34 -12.22 -0.73 -10.66
N GLN A 35 -11.33 0.24 -10.90
CA GLN A 35 -10.04 -0.03 -11.52
C GLN A 35 -9.01 -0.48 -10.47
N ASN A 36 -8.24 -1.52 -10.78
CA ASN A 36 -7.10 -1.92 -9.93
C ASN A 36 -5.93 -0.97 -10.11
N LEU A 37 -5.36 -0.53 -8.99
CA LEU A 37 -4.14 0.26 -8.89
C LEU A 37 -2.92 -0.65 -9.04
N TYR A 38 -1.87 -0.08 -9.62
CA TYR A 38 -0.56 -0.71 -9.61
C TYR A 38 0.00 -0.67 -8.19
N PRO A 39 0.70 -1.72 -7.73
CA PRO A 39 1.27 -1.79 -6.37
C PRO A 39 2.43 -0.83 -6.13
N ALA A 40 2.69 0.09 -7.07
CA ALA A 40 3.46 1.31 -6.80
C ALA A 40 2.76 2.19 -5.74
N MET A 41 1.43 2.16 -5.69
CA MET A 41 0.68 2.57 -4.50
C MET A 41 0.73 1.40 -3.51
N PRO A 42 1.28 1.56 -2.30
CA PRO A 42 1.58 0.44 -1.41
C PRO A 42 0.34 -0.01 -0.59
N TYR A 43 -0.79 -0.22 -1.28
CA TYR A 43 -2.02 -0.72 -0.66
C TYR A 43 -1.86 -2.07 0.05
N PRO A 44 -0.95 -3.01 -0.35
CA PRO A 44 -0.75 -4.24 0.42
C PRO A 44 -0.20 -3.97 1.83
N SER A 45 0.63 -2.94 2.00
CA SER A 45 1.10 -2.52 3.32
C SER A 45 -0.02 -1.78 4.08
N TYR A 46 -0.75 -0.89 3.40
CA TYR A 46 -1.83 -0.13 4.03
C TYR A 46 -3.02 -1.00 4.48
N ALA A 47 -3.18 -2.20 3.91
CA ALA A 47 -4.11 -3.21 4.42
C ALA A 47 -3.92 -3.51 5.92
N LYS A 48 -2.72 -3.30 6.47
CA LYS A 48 -2.41 -3.49 7.89
C LYS A 48 -3.01 -2.44 8.82
N MET A 49 -3.41 -1.27 8.31
CA MET A 49 -3.91 -0.15 9.14
C MET A 49 -5.12 -0.55 9.99
N SER A 50 -5.28 0.04 11.17
CA SER A 50 -6.53 -0.11 11.93
C SER A 50 -7.69 0.62 11.22
N GLU A 51 -8.93 0.32 11.59
CA GLU A 51 -10.09 1.07 11.07
C GLU A 51 -10.06 2.53 11.55
N GLU A 52 -9.66 2.73 12.80
CA GLU A 52 -9.53 4.05 13.42
C GLU A 52 -8.53 4.92 12.65
N ASP A 53 -7.34 4.40 12.36
CA ASP A 53 -6.31 5.14 11.63
C ASP A 53 -6.73 5.42 10.18
N MET A 54 -7.47 4.50 9.54
CA MET A 54 -7.99 4.74 8.19
C MET A 54 -9.02 5.87 8.19
N ARG A 55 -9.94 5.87 9.16
CA ARG A 55 -10.92 6.95 9.33
C ARG A 55 -10.24 8.27 9.64
N ALA A 56 -9.24 8.26 10.53
CA ALA A 56 -8.48 9.46 10.87
C ALA A 56 -7.75 10.03 9.65
N LEU A 57 -7.11 9.17 8.84
CA LEU A 57 -6.47 9.57 7.59
C LEU A 57 -7.47 10.15 6.59
N TYR A 58 -8.63 9.50 6.42
CA TYR A 58 -9.70 10.00 5.55
C TYR A 58 -10.17 11.39 6.01
N VAL A 59 -10.45 11.57 7.30
CA VAL A 59 -10.87 12.87 7.85
C VAL A 59 -9.80 13.93 7.64
N TYR A 60 -8.53 13.60 7.88
CA TYR A 60 -7.42 14.53 7.65
C TYR A 60 -7.34 14.96 6.19
N LEU A 61 -7.40 14.02 5.23
CA LEU A 61 -7.39 14.34 3.80
C LEU A 61 -8.63 15.15 3.39
N MET A 62 -9.80 14.84 3.93
CA MET A 62 -11.05 15.46 3.53
C MET A 62 -11.30 16.83 4.13
N GLN A 63 -10.77 17.09 5.32
CA GLN A 63 -11.08 18.31 6.10
C GLN A 63 -9.84 19.13 6.47
N GLY A 64 -8.67 18.49 6.55
CA GLY A 64 -7.42 19.12 6.96
C GLY A 64 -6.52 19.58 5.79
N VAL A 65 -6.75 19.06 4.58
CA VAL A 65 -5.95 19.40 3.39
C VAL A 65 -6.66 20.43 2.53
N THR A 66 -5.94 21.48 2.12
CA THR A 66 -6.45 22.48 1.18
C THR A 66 -6.74 21.84 -0.18
N PRO A 67 -7.95 22.01 -0.75
CA PRO A 67 -8.27 21.51 -2.08
C PRO A 67 -7.37 22.15 -3.15
N VAL A 68 -6.84 21.34 -4.06
CA VAL A 68 -6.08 21.83 -5.22
C VAL A 68 -6.71 21.26 -6.48
N ARG A 69 -7.15 22.14 -7.38
CA ARG A 69 -7.69 21.73 -8.68
C ARG A 69 -6.54 21.50 -9.66
N GLN A 70 -6.14 20.25 -9.80
CA GLN A 70 -5.12 19.82 -10.74
C GLN A 70 -5.49 18.49 -11.38
N ALA A 71 -5.58 18.46 -12.71
CA ALA A 71 -5.91 17.26 -13.45
C ALA A 71 -4.82 16.20 -13.30
N ASN A 72 -5.23 14.94 -13.18
CA ASN A 72 -4.32 13.80 -13.16
C ASN A 72 -3.72 13.59 -14.55
N LEU A 73 -2.46 13.16 -14.58
CA LEU A 73 -1.82 12.72 -15.82
C LEU A 73 -2.23 11.28 -16.11
N GLU A 74 -2.51 10.98 -17.38
CA GLU A 74 -2.74 9.60 -17.80
C GLU A 74 -1.46 8.78 -17.65
N ALA A 75 -1.62 7.54 -17.19
CA ALA A 75 -0.48 6.66 -17.02
C ALA A 75 -0.01 6.15 -18.39
N ASP A 76 1.15 6.65 -18.82
CA ASP A 76 1.82 6.15 -20.03
C ASP A 76 2.67 4.93 -19.69
N MET A 77 2.10 3.74 -19.88
CA MET A 77 2.79 2.46 -19.70
C MET A 77 2.71 1.65 -20.99
N GLY A 78 3.84 1.10 -21.40
CA GLY A 78 3.91 0.17 -22.53
C GLY A 78 3.37 -1.22 -22.19
N PHE A 79 3.20 -2.04 -23.22
CA PHE A 79 2.96 -3.48 -23.06
C PHE A 79 4.16 -4.15 -22.36
N PRO A 80 3.96 -5.13 -21.45
CA PRO A 80 2.67 -5.70 -21.00
C PRO A 80 2.03 -4.95 -19.82
N PHE A 81 2.67 -3.90 -19.30
CA PHE A 81 2.25 -3.24 -18.06
C PHE A 81 0.96 -2.43 -18.20
N ASN A 82 0.49 -2.11 -19.40
CA ASN A 82 -0.81 -1.47 -19.63
C ASN A 82 -2.03 -2.39 -19.38
N GLN A 83 -1.83 -3.69 -19.16
CA GLN A 83 -2.89 -4.68 -18.99
C GLN A 83 -3.41 -4.75 -17.55
N ARG A 84 -4.38 -3.90 -17.20
CA ARG A 84 -4.93 -3.82 -15.82
C ARG A 84 -5.62 -5.09 -15.31
N TRP A 85 -6.08 -5.98 -16.20
CA TRP A 85 -6.65 -7.26 -15.78
C TRP A 85 -5.60 -8.16 -15.11
N GLY A 86 -4.33 -8.04 -15.50
CA GLY A 86 -3.24 -8.77 -14.87
C GLY A 86 -3.05 -8.39 -13.40
N LEU A 87 -3.36 -7.14 -13.03
CA LEU A 87 -3.34 -6.70 -11.64
C LEU A 87 -4.43 -7.36 -10.80
N ALA A 88 -5.61 -7.64 -11.35
CA ALA A 88 -6.66 -8.35 -10.62
C ALA A 88 -6.18 -9.76 -10.20
N LEU A 89 -5.52 -10.47 -11.13
CA LEU A 89 -4.93 -11.77 -10.85
C LEU A 89 -3.77 -11.67 -9.85
N TRP A 90 -2.91 -10.66 -10.01
CA TRP A 90 -1.82 -10.40 -9.07
C TRP A 90 -2.34 -10.14 -7.66
N ASN A 91 -3.40 -9.32 -7.52
CA ASN A 91 -4.03 -9.02 -6.24
C ASN A 91 -4.55 -10.29 -5.57
N LEU A 92 -5.25 -11.14 -6.33
CA LEU A 92 -5.77 -12.41 -5.83
C LEU A 92 -4.67 -13.34 -5.29
N LEU A 93 -3.48 -13.32 -5.90
CA LEU A 93 -2.38 -14.23 -5.56
C LEU A 93 -1.47 -13.71 -4.45
N PHE A 94 -1.28 -12.39 -4.34
CA PHE A 94 -0.19 -11.82 -3.53
C PHE A 94 -0.61 -10.77 -2.51
N VAL A 95 -1.83 -10.25 -2.57
CA VAL A 95 -2.27 -9.21 -1.64
C VAL A 95 -2.92 -9.85 -0.43
N ASP A 96 -2.27 -9.70 0.71
CA ASP A 96 -2.85 -10.01 2.01
C ASP A 96 -3.61 -8.78 2.52
N ASP A 97 -4.94 -8.83 2.44
CA ASP A 97 -5.83 -7.74 2.87
C ASP A 97 -6.13 -7.72 4.38
N GLN A 98 -5.44 -8.57 5.16
CA GLN A 98 -5.64 -8.65 6.59
C GLN A 98 -5.01 -7.49 7.34
N ARG A 99 -5.74 -6.97 8.33
CA ARG A 99 -5.26 -5.96 9.28
C ARG A 99 -4.14 -6.50 10.15
N PHE A 100 -3.32 -5.60 10.69
CA PHE A 100 -2.32 -5.97 11.68
C PHE A 100 -2.99 -6.57 12.92
N VAL A 101 -2.45 -7.69 13.38
CA VAL A 101 -2.88 -8.35 14.62
C VAL A 101 -1.68 -8.37 15.56
N PRO A 102 -1.76 -7.72 16.73
CA PRO A 102 -0.69 -7.77 17.73
C PRO A 102 -0.34 -9.20 18.13
N GLU A 103 0.94 -9.52 18.21
CA GLU A 103 1.39 -10.85 18.63
C GLU A 103 1.33 -10.97 20.16
N PRO A 104 0.62 -11.98 20.70
CA PRO A 104 0.63 -12.29 22.13
C PRO A 104 2.06 -12.64 22.57
N GLY A 105 2.54 -11.98 23.63
CA GLY A 105 3.89 -12.20 24.15
C GLY A 105 4.95 -11.20 23.69
N ARG A 106 4.66 -10.35 22.69
CA ARG A 106 5.45 -9.15 22.42
C ARG A 106 4.98 -7.98 23.28
N SER A 107 5.89 -7.09 23.64
CA SER A 107 5.53 -5.84 24.32
C SER A 107 4.67 -4.96 23.41
N GLU A 108 3.88 -4.07 24.00
CA GLU A 108 3.09 -3.08 23.26
C GLU A 108 3.98 -2.24 22.33
N GLN A 109 5.16 -1.84 22.79
CA GLN A 109 6.12 -1.08 22.00
C GLN A 109 6.59 -1.84 20.76
N LEU A 110 6.88 -3.14 20.87
CA LEU A 110 7.27 -3.97 19.73
C LEU A 110 6.11 -4.18 18.76
N ASN A 111 4.89 -4.41 19.27
CA ASN A 111 3.70 -4.54 18.43
C ASN A 111 3.41 -3.23 17.68
N ARG A 112 3.56 -2.07 18.34
CA ARG A 112 3.44 -0.76 17.69
C ARG A 112 4.52 -0.54 16.63
N GLY A 113 5.76 -0.93 16.90
CA GLY A 113 6.84 -0.89 15.92
C GLY A 113 6.53 -1.74 14.70
N ALA A 114 6.09 -2.99 14.92
CA ALA A 114 5.68 -3.90 13.84
C ALA A 114 4.54 -3.32 13.01
N TYR A 115 3.51 -2.75 13.65
CA TYR A 115 2.41 -2.07 12.97
C TYR A 115 2.88 -0.96 12.02
N LEU A 116 3.80 -0.10 12.48
CA LEU A 116 4.32 1.00 11.67
C LEU A 116 5.20 0.50 10.52
N VAL A 117 6.08 -0.46 10.79
CA VAL A 117 7.05 -0.98 9.80
C VAL A 117 6.35 -1.80 8.71
N GLN A 118 5.37 -2.63 9.09
CA GLN A 118 4.60 -3.48 8.17
C GLN A 118 3.49 -2.71 7.45
N GLY A 119 2.96 -1.65 8.09
CA GLY A 119 1.87 -0.84 7.59
C GLY A 119 2.31 0.44 6.89
N LEU A 120 2.00 1.59 7.49
CA LEU A 120 2.19 2.92 6.89
C LEU A 120 3.64 3.26 6.51
N GLY A 121 4.61 2.75 7.26
CA GLY A 121 6.03 2.92 6.95
C GLY A 121 6.51 2.06 5.78
N HIS A 122 5.74 1.05 5.39
CA HIS A 122 5.94 0.16 4.24
C HIS A 122 7.41 -0.29 4.05
N CYS A 123 8.15 -0.53 5.14
CA CYS A 123 9.61 -0.67 5.07
C CYS A 123 10.01 -1.88 4.21
N GLY A 124 9.17 -2.91 4.18
CA GLY A 124 9.31 -4.07 3.31
C GLY A 124 9.37 -3.74 1.82
N SER A 125 8.71 -2.67 1.37
CA SER A 125 8.71 -2.24 -0.05
C SER A 125 10.12 -2.04 -0.61
N CYS A 126 11.06 -1.62 0.23
CA CYS A 126 12.45 -1.47 -0.16
C CYS A 126 13.35 -2.57 0.41
N HIS A 127 13.08 -3.03 1.64
CA HIS A 127 13.99 -3.88 2.40
C HIS A 127 13.65 -5.39 2.37
N THR A 128 12.57 -5.79 1.71
CA THR A 128 12.21 -7.20 1.53
C THR A 128 12.47 -7.63 0.08
N PRO A 129 13.13 -8.78 -0.15
CA PRO A 129 13.35 -9.32 -1.48
C PRO A 129 12.08 -9.52 -2.30
N ARG A 130 12.20 -9.37 -3.62
CA ARG A 130 11.08 -9.52 -4.56
C ARG A 130 10.96 -10.95 -5.08
N GLY A 131 9.72 -11.40 -5.28
CA GLY A 131 9.39 -12.69 -5.89
C GLY A 131 9.36 -12.62 -7.42
N ILE A 132 9.00 -13.73 -8.05
CA ILE A 132 8.95 -13.86 -9.53
C ILE A 132 7.95 -12.90 -10.20
N ALA A 133 6.92 -12.47 -9.47
CA ALA A 133 5.90 -11.53 -9.93
C ALA A 133 6.10 -10.14 -9.30
N PHE A 134 7.32 -9.84 -8.85
CA PHE A 134 7.72 -8.58 -8.23
C PHE A 134 7.01 -8.22 -6.91
N GLN A 135 6.29 -9.19 -6.31
CA GLN A 135 5.70 -9.06 -4.98
C GLN A 135 6.76 -9.13 -3.88
N GLU A 136 6.51 -8.52 -2.72
CA GLU A 136 7.35 -8.75 -1.53
C GLU A 136 7.25 -10.22 -1.12
N LYS A 137 8.38 -10.87 -0.84
CA LYS A 137 8.37 -12.28 -0.42
C LYS A 137 7.80 -12.49 0.99
N ALA A 138 7.75 -11.44 1.81
CA ALA A 138 7.22 -11.49 3.16
C ALA A 138 6.77 -10.09 3.63
N MET A 139 5.56 -10.00 4.19
CA MET A 139 5.02 -8.76 4.78
C MET A 139 5.27 -8.67 6.29
N SER A 140 5.74 -9.75 6.92
CA SER A 140 6.09 -9.82 8.34
C SER A 140 7.16 -10.89 8.56
N ASP A 141 7.72 -10.91 9.78
CA ASP A 141 8.66 -11.93 10.27
C ASP A 141 8.00 -13.28 10.59
N ALA A 142 6.67 -13.37 10.46
CA ALA A 142 5.92 -14.59 10.72
C ALA A 142 5.90 -15.59 9.54
N GLY A 143 5.62 -16.85 9.86
CA GLY A 143 5.42 -17.91 8.87
C GLY A 143 6.69 -18.36 8.12
N SER A 144 6.50 -19.23 7.12
CA SER A 144 7.61 -19.86 6.38
C SER A 144 8.47 -18.87 5.57
N SER A 145 7.90 -17.72 5.23
CA SER A 145 8.59 -16.67 4.46
C SER A 145 9.24 -15.61 5.32
N GLY A 146 9.04 -15.60 6.64
CA GLY A 146 9.54 -14.57 7.56
C GLY A 146 11.05 -14.33 7.48
N LYS A 147 11.83 -15.35 7.09
CA LYS A 147 13.27 -15.24 6.82
C LYS A 147 13.64 -14.25 5.70
N TYR A 148 12.70 -13.83 4.86
CA TYR A 148 12.91 -12.82 3.82
C TYR A 148 12.50 -11.42 4.26
N TYR A 149 11.69 -11.29 5.31
CA TYR A 149 11.23 -9.99 5.79
C TYR A 149 12.40 -9.12 6.22
N LEU A 150 12.51 -7.93 5.63
CA LEU A 150 13.57 -6.96 5.89
C LEU A 150 15.01 -7.51 5.76
N ALA A 151 15.19 -8.53 4.93
CA ALA A 151 16.50 -9.17 4.71
C ALA A 151 17.46 -8.33 3.84
N GLY A 152 16.99 -7.22 3.29
CA GLY A 152 17.67 -6.39 2.30
C GLY A 152 17.44 -6.91 0.88
N GLU A 153 17.47 -6.01 -0.10
CA GLU A 153 17.31 -6.31 -1.52
C GLU A 153 18.08 -5.27 -2.35
N THR A 154 18.45 -5.63 -3.56
CA THR A 154 18.82 -4.66 -4.58
C THR A 154 17.58 -4.35 -5.41
N VAL A 155 17.03 -3.14 -5.25
CA VAL A 155 15.91 -2.65 -6.05
C VAL A 155 16.49 -1.76 -7.14
N GLU A 156 16.42 -2.23 -8.39
CA GLU A 156 17.10 -1.61 -9.54
C GLU A 156 18.61 -1.46 -9.27
N ASP A 157 19.14 -0.23 -9.24
CA ASP A 157 20.56 0.06 -8.97
C ASP A 157 20.82 0.45 -7.51
N TRP A 158 19.82 0.37 -6.63
CA TRP A 158 19.93 0.77 -5.23
C TRP A 158 19.93 -0.43 -4.28
N ARG A 159 20.92 -0.48 -3.39
CA ARG A 159 21.04 -1.54 -2.37
C ARG A 159 20.36 -1.14 -1.07
N ALA A 160 19.21 -1.75 -0.80
CA ALA A 160 18.56 -1.72 0.49
C ALA A 160 19.29 -2.68 1.46
N ILE A 161 19.82 -2.17 2.57
CA ILE A 161 20.42 -2.99 3.61
C ILE A 161 19.36 -3.84 4.33
N GLY A 162 19.76 -4.90 5.02
CA GLY A 162 18.86 -5.59 5.96
C GLY A 162 18.55 -4.70 7.16
N LEU A 163 17.31 -4.73 7.65
CA LEU A 163 16.87 -3.98 8.84
C LEU A 163 16.55 -4.90 10.04
N ARG A 164 17.06 -6.13 9.99
CA ARG A 164 16.85 -7.17 11.01
C ARG A 164 18.14 -7.48 11.76
#